data_AF-A0A7W7G973-F1
#
_entry.id   AF-A0A7W7G973-F1
#
_cell.length_a   1.000
_cell.length_b   1.000
_cell.length_c   1.000
_cell.angle_alpha   90.00
_cell.angle_beta   90.00
_cell.angle_gamma   90.00
#
_symmetry.space_group_name_H-M   'P 1'
#
loop_
_entity.id
_entity.type
_entity.pdbx_description
1 polymer ?
#
loop_
_entity_poly.entity_id
_entity_poly.type
_entity_poly.pdbx_seq_one_letter_code
_entity_poly.pdbx_strand_id
1 'polypeptide(L)'
;MTTTLKFDSKVGASAANALEPHIRPLYDRPGASILAICEFRHVERTQPAPDADKDPSVKVRMTSIEVPNRDQEGAIREAARALYVQRTAAGTLDDDGIFQLSDTSLKNIGGLLHGIEAARLRAGLKHWVGYIARVNANPHLTISEIKHELDAVSQGLDALLNTEEEH
;
A
#
# COMPACT_ATOMS: atom_id res chain seq x y z
N MET A 1 23.80 15.92 -9.33
CA MET A 1 23.30 15.30 -10.57
C MET A 1 21.94 14.71 -10.30
N THR A 2 20.92 15.15 -11.03
CA THR A 2 19.53 14.72 -10.79
C THR A 2 19.15 13.70 -11.86
N THR A 3 18.84 12.47 -11.46
CA THR A 3 18.39 11.44 -12.40
C THR A 3 17.02 11.82 -12.96
N THR A 4 16.91 11.86 -14.29
CA THR A 4 15.66 12.21 -14.99
C THR A 4 14.83 10.95 -15.28
N LEU A 5 13.54 10.97 -14.95
CA LEU A 5 12.58 9.94 -15.35
C LEU A 5 11.95 10.30 -16.71
N LYS A 6 11.95 9.37 -17.66
CA LYS A 6 11.37 9.53 -19.00
C LYS A 6 10.28 8.48 -19.22
N PHE A 7 9.15 8.89 -19.81
CA PHE A 7 8.12 7.95 -20.21
C PHE A 7 8.38 7.40 -21.62
N ASP A 8 8.16 6.11 -21.80
CA ASP A 8 8.10 5.49 -23.11
C ASP A 8 6.85 5.96 -23.85
N SER A 9 7.02 6.35 -25.11
CA SER A 9 5.92 6.66 -26.03
C SER A 9 4.98 5.47 -26.26
N LYS A 10 5.46 4.25 -26.03
CA LYS A 10 4.66 3.02 -26.16
C LYS A 10 4.09 2.62 -24.82
N VAL A 11 2.80 2.30 -24.80
CA VAL A 11 2.14 1.59 -23.71
C VAL A 11 2.21 0.07 -23.95
N GLY A 12 2.19 -0.72 -22.88
CA GLY A 12 2.06 -2.18 -23.00
C GLY A 12 0.71 -2.58 -23.61
N ALA A 13 0.65 -3.76 -24.26
CA ALA A 13 -0.58 -4.23 -24.91
C ALA A 13 -1.77 -4.34 -23.94
N SER A 14 -1.54 -4.85 -22.72
CA SER A 14 -2.57 -4.89 -21.69
C SER A 14 -3.09 -3.50 -21.33
N ALA A 15 -2.18 -2.53 -21.14
CA ALA A 15 -2.57 -1.16 -20.85
C ALA A 15 -3.32 -0.48 -22.02
N ALA A 16 -2.93 -0.77 -23.25
CA ALA A 16 -3.64 -0.29 -24.44
C ALA A 16 -5.08 -0.81 -24.49
N ASN A 17 -5.28 -2.10 -24.24
CA ASN A 17 -6.59 -2.75 -24.26
C ASN A 17 -7.52 -2.17 -23.17
N ALA A 18 -6.99 -1.93 -21.96
CA ALA A 18 -7.77 -1.34 -20.87
C ALA A 18 -8.22 0.11 -21.17
N LEU A 19 -7.45 0.86 -21.97
CA LEU A 19 -7.78 2.23 -22.36
C LEU A 19 -8.74 2.32 -23.54
N GLU A 20 -8.84 1.27 -24.37
CA GLU A 20 -9.62 1.28 -25.61
C GLU A 20 -11.08 1.76 -25.42
N PRO A 21 -11.83 1.30 -24.41
CA PRO A 21 -13.20 1.77 -24.17
C PRO A 21 -13.31 3.27 -23.84
N HIS A 22 -12.20 3.89 -23.41
CA HIS A 22 -12.16 5.28 -22.96
C HIS A 22 -11.68 6.26 -24.04
N ILE A 23 -11.19 5.77 -25.19
CA ILE A 23 -10.69 6.59 -26.29
C ILE A 23 -11.77 7.54 -26.80
N ARG A 24 -12.95 7.01 -27.14
CA ARG A 24 -14.03 7.82 -27.73
C ARG A 24 -14.55 8.89 -26.74
N PRO A 25 -14.85 8.55 -25.47
CA PRO A 25 -15.19 9.55 -24.46
C PRO A 25 -14.19 10.70 -24.29
N LEU A 26 -12.89 10.43 -24.43
CA LEU A 26 -11.82 11.44 -24.37
C LEU A 26 -11.73 12.28 -25.64
N TYR A 27 -11.85 11.63 -26.80
CA TYR A 27 -11.83 12.31 -28.10
C TYR A 27 -12.98 13.32 -28.23
N ASP A 28 -14.19 12.92 -27.82
CA ASP A 28 -15.40 13.75 -27.95
C ASP A 28 -15.43 14.93 -26.98
N ARG A 29 -14.57 14.93 -25.95
CA ARG A 29 -14.52 15.98 -24.91
C ARG A 29 -13.09 16.48 -24.71
N PRO A 30 -12.62 17.42 -25.56
CA PRO A 30 -11.32 18.03 -25.39
C PRO A 30 -11.15 18.64 -23.99
N GLY A 31 -10.02 18.34 -23.34
CA GLY A 31 -9.76 18.75 -21.96
C GLY A 31 -10.32 17.81 -20.89
N ALA A 32 -11.02 16.74 -21.27
CA ALA A 32 -11.43 15.70 -20.32
C ALA A 32 -10.23 14.93 -19.76
N SER A 33 -10.33 14.53 -18.50
CA SER A 33 -9.37 13.68 -17.81
C SER A 33 -10.03 12.39 -17.34
N ILE A 34 -9.30 11.28 -17.37
CA ILE A 34 -9.68 10.03 -16.72
C ILE A 34 -8.77 9.76 -15.53
N LEU A 35 -9.36 9.28 -14.43
CA LEU A 35 -8.61 8.76 -13.29
C LEU A 35 -8.22 7.31 -13.60
N ALA A 36 -7.00 6.90 -13.28
CA ALA A 36 -6.56 5.52 -13.44
C ALA A 36 -5.48 5.14 -12.43
N ILE A 37 -5.39 3.84 -12.12
CA ILE A 37 -4.26 3.25 -11.41
C ILE A 37 -3.35 2.63 -12.46
N CYS A 38 -2.04 2.87 -12.39
CA CYS A 38 -1.10 2.36 -13.38
C CYS A 38 0.17 1.79 -12.75
N GLU A 39 0.75 0.82 -13.44
CA GLU A 39 2.05 0.23 -13.12
C GLU A 39 3.08 0.67 -14.18
N PHE A 40 4.24 1.13 -13.73
CA PHE A 40 5.37 1.46 -14.59
C PHE A 40 6.48 0.44 -14.46
N ARG A 41 6.95 -0.07 -15.60
CA ARG A 41 8.11 -0.97 -15.69
C ARG A 41 9.32 -0.24 -16.25
N HIS A 42 10.49 -0.50 -15.68
CA HIS A 42 11.77 -0.07 -16.25
C HIS A 42 11.97 -0.62 -17.67
N VAL A 43 12.34 0.27 -18.60
CA VAL A 43 12.65 -0.06 -20.00
C VAL A 43 14.15 0.05 -20.24
N GLU A 44 14.74 1.18 -19.86
CA GLU A 44 16.12 1.51 -20.21
C GLU A 44 16.72 2.46 -19.17
N ARG A 45 18.02 2.34 -18.92
CA ARG A 45 18.80 3.29 -18.12
C ARG A 45 19.90 3.89 -18.98
N THR A 46 20.01 5.21 -18.94
CA THR A 46 21.13 5.96 -19.51
C THR A 46 22.03 6.43 -18.37
N GLN A 47 23.29 5.98 -18.37
CA GLN A 47 24.33 6.47 -17.48
C GLN A 47 25.38 7.23 -18.32
N PRO A 48 25.40 8.57 -18.26
CA PRO A 48 26.40 9.40 -18.92
C PRO A 48 27.81 9.16 -18.36
N ALA A 49 28.82 9.44 -19.17
CA ALA A 49 30.21 9.46 -18.72
C ALA A 49 30.45 10.61 -17.71
N PRO A 50 31.48 10.55 -16.86
CA PRO A 50 31.70 11.53 -15.78
C PRO A 50 31.84 12.99 -16.24
N ASP A 51 32.23 13.19 -17.49
CA ASP A 51 32.51 14.44 -18.17
C ASP A 51 31.42 14.84 -19.19
N ALA A 52 30.39 14.00 -19.36
CA ALA A 52 29.31 14.27 -20.29
C ALA A 52 28.31 15.28 -19.70
N ASP A 53 27.98 16.31 -20.49
CA ASP A 53 26.93 17.29 -20.17
C ASP A 53 25.52 16.71 -20.43
N LYS A 54 25.23 15.58 -19.78
CA LYS A 54 23.93 14.93 -19.78
C LYS A 54 23.65 14.40 -18.38
N ASP A 55 22.40 14.50 -17.96
CA ASP A 55 21.96 13.88 -16.72
C ASP A 55 21.69 12.37 -16.91
N PRO A 56 21.95 11.54 -15.89
CA PRO A 56 21.46 10.17 -15.84
C PRO A 56 19.95 10.12 -16.07
N SER A 57 19.46 9.11 -16.79
CA SER A 57 18.01 8.98 -16.99
C SER A 57 17.53 7.54 -16.96
N VAL A 58 16.29 7.35 -16.51
CA VAL A 58 15.59 6.07 -16.54
C VAL A 58 14.33 6.22 -17.37
N LYS A 59 14.16 5.34 -18.35
CA LYS A 59 12.96 5.23 -19.17
C LYS A 59 12.02 4.18 -18.59
N VAL A 60 10.76 4.53 -18.40
CA VAL A 60 9.71 3.62 -17.89
C VAL A 60 8.55 3.52 -18.86
N ARG A 61 7.88 2.37 -18.88
CA ARG A 61 6.71 2.09 -19.69
C ARG A 61 5.54 1.73 -18.80
N MET A 62 4.36 2.27 -19.13
CA MET A 62 3.12 1.82 -18.50
C MET A 62 2.77 0.41 -18.99
N THR A 63 2.76 -0.56 -18.08
CA THR A 63 2.52 -1.98 -18.39
C THR A 63 1.11 -2.42 -18.08
N SER A 64 0.54 -1.89 -17.01
CA SER A 64 -0.84 -2.13 -16.57
C SER A 64 -1.53 -0.80 -16.28
N ILE A 65 -2.82 -0.73 -16.57
CA ILE A 65 -3.68 0.39 -16.21
C ILE A 65 -5.10 -0.12 -15.95
N GLU A 66 -5.72 0.39 -14.90
CA GLU A 66 -7.11 0.11 -14.57
C GLU A 66 -7.85 1.42 -14.33
N VAL A 67 -8.99 1.57 -15.01
CA VAL A 67 -9.87 2.74 -14.90
C VAL A 67 -11.04 2.36 -14.00
N PRO A 68 -11.22 3.02 -12.84
CA PRO A 68 -12.33 2.71 -11.96
C PRO A 68 -13.66 3.06 -12.62
N ASN A 69 -14.69 2.29 -12.29
CA ASN A 69 -16.06 2.71 -12.60
C ASN A 69 -16.51 3.86 -11.68
N ARG A 70 -17.71 4.40 -11.93
CA ARG A 70 -18.25 5.57 -11.20
C ARG A 70 -18.31 5.36 -9.69
N ASP A 71 -18.66 4.16 -9.25
CA ASP A 71 -18.82 3.85 -7.82
C ASP A 71 -17.45 3.68 -7.13
N GLN A 72 -16.44 3.25 -7.88
CA GLN A 72 -15.06 3.08 -7.39
C GLN A 72 -14.25 4.37 -7.39
N GLU A 73 -14.60 5.34 -8.25
CA GLU A 73 -13.80 6.55 -8.45
C GLU A 73 -13.58 7.34 -7.16
N GLY A 74 -14.58 7.42 -6.29
CA GLY A 74 -14.48 8.08 -4.99
C GLY A 74 -13.36 7.47 -4.13
N ALA A 75 -13.34 6.14 -4.01
CA ALA A 75 -12.32 5.43 -3.24
C ALA A 75 -10.91 5.61 -3.83
N ILE A 76 -10.77 5.64 -5.16
CA ILE A 76 -9.46 5.85 -5.82
C ILE A 76 -8.99 7.31 -5.72
N ARG A 77 -9.88 8.30 -5.62
CA ARG A 77 -9.49 9.69 -5.37
C ARG A 77 -9.03 9.90 -3.94
N GLU A 78 -9.69 9.24 -2.99
CA GLU A 78 -9.19 9.19 -1.62
C GLU A 78 -7.85 8.47 -1.58
N ALA A 79 -7.77 7.31 -2.28
CA ALA A 79 -6.61 6.65 -2.92
C ALA A 79 -5.36 7.54 -3.06
N ALA A 80 -5.49 8.41 -4.06
CA ALA A 80 -4.44 9.33 -4.45
C ALA A 80 -4.18 10.40 -3.40
N ARG A 81 -5.22 10.86 -2.67
CA ARG A 81 -5.09 11.92 -1.66
C ARG A 81 -4.21 11.49 -0.50
N ALA A 82 -4.41 10.33 0.12
CA ALA A 82 -3.54 9.99 1.26
C ALA A 82 -2.11 9.62 0.82
N LEU A 83 -1.91 9.03 -0.37
CA LEU A 83 -0.56 8.84 -0.92
C LEU A 83 0.13 10.18 -1.20
N TYR A 84 -0.60 11.15 -1.74
CA TYR A 84 -0.10 12.51 -1.93
C TYR A 84 0.31 13.13 -0.59
N VAL A 85 -0.56 13.02 0.42
CA VAL A 85 -0.31 13.50 1.77
C VAL A 85 0.94 12.86 2.36
N GLN A 86 1.08 11.53 2.31
CA GLN A 86 2.26 10.84 2.80
C GLN A 86 3.54 11.33 2.11
N ARG A 87 3.48 11.50 0.77
CA ARG A 87 4.60 12.01 -0.02
C ARG A 87 4.98 13.44 0.35
N THR A 88 4.02 14.32 0.60
CA THR A 88 4.27 15.72 0.94
C THR A 88 4.56 15.95 2.42
N ALA A 89 4.00 15.11 3.30
CA ALA A 89 4.19 15.18 4.76
C ALA A 89 5.65 14.91 5.16
N ALA A 90 6.35 14.04 4.42
CA ALA A 90 7.79 13.83 4.60
C ALA A 90 8.64 15.11 4.40
N GLY A 91 8.08 16.17 3.81
CA GLY A 91 8.73 17.47 3.64
C GLY A 91 8.15 18.63 4.47
N THR A 92 7.19 18.38 5.37
CA THR A 92 6.53 19.40 6.21
C THR A 92 6.57 19.06 7.70
N LEU A 93 7.63 18.40 8.16
CA LEU A 93 7.97 18.38 9.59
C LEU A 93 8.52 19.77 9.97
N ASP A 94 7.63 20.75 10.06
CA ASP A 94 7.86 21.98 10.84
C ASP A 94 7.12 21.84 12.17
N ASP A 95 7.67 22.50 13.20
CA ASP A 95 7.67 22.19 14.65
C ASP A 95 6.35 21.86 15.38
N ASP A 96 5.18 21.87 14.75
CA ASP A 96 3.88 21.68 15.42
C ASP A 96 2.99 20.55 14.88
N GLY A 97 3.41 19.79 13.86
CA GLY A 97 2.92 18.41 13.62
C GLY A 97 1.41 18.18 13.40
N ILE A 98 0.60 19.18 13.03
CA ILE A 98 -0.84 18.96 12.81
C ILE A 98 -1.15 18.69 11.33
N PHE A 99 -1.63 17.47 11.05
CA PHE A 99 -2.20 17.09 9.76
C PHE A 99 -3.73 17.02 9.84
N GLN A 100 -4.46 17.70 8.94
CA GLN A 100 -5.91 17.54 8.78
C GLN A 100 -6.24 16.79 7.49
N LEU A 101 -6.57 15.49 7.62
CA LEU A 101 -7.28 14.73 6.60
C LEU A 101 -8.76 14.74 6.99
N SER A 102 -9.66 14.99 6.05
CA SER A 102 -11.10 14.84 6.28
C SER A 102 -11.45 13.37 6.57
N ASP A 103 -12.28 13.13 7.60
CA ASP A 103 -12.70 11.81 8.13
C ASP A 103 -13.15 10.78 7.09
N THR A 104 -13.63 11.21 5.92
CA THR A 104 -14.02 10.30 4.83
C THR A 104 -12.81 9.74 4.08
N SER A 105 -11.77 10.55 3.88
CA SER A 105 -10.54 10.17 3.17
C SER A 105 -9.57 9.33 4.01
N LEU A 106 -9.71 9.34 5.35
CA LEU A 106 -8.99 8.48 6.29
C LEU A 106 -9.53 7.04 6.35
N LYS A 107 -10.79 6.82 5.97
CA LYS A 107 -11.40 5.47 5.94
C LYS A 107 -10.82 4.56 4.85
N ASN A 108 -10.33 5.10 3.74
CA ASN A 108 -10.05 4.29 2.54
C ASN A 108 -8.56 3.98 2.26
N ILE A 109 -7.59 4.53 3.00
CA ILE A 109 -6.15 4.16 2.80
C ILE A 109 -5.42 3.93 4.12
N GLY A 110 -5.53 4.85 5.08
CA GLY A 110 -4.95 4.66 6.41
C GLY A 110 -5.59 3.49 7.16
N GLY A 111 -6.89 3.26 6.93
CA GLY A 111 -7.60 2.08 7.39
C GLY A 111 -7.14 0.76 6.76
N LEU A 112 -6.45 0.77 5.61
CA LEU A 112 -5.90 -0.47 5.05
C LEU A 112 -4.64 -0.88 5.81
N LEU A 113 -3.59 -0.07 5.97
CA LEU A 113 -2.41 -0.53 6.73
C LEU A 113 -2.63 -0.61 8.26
N HIS A 114 -3.19 0.43 8.88
CA HIS A 114 -3.40 0.45 10.35
C HIS A 114 -4.62 -0.37 10.78
N GLY A 115 -5.61 -0.52 9.89
CA GLY A 115 -6.74 -1.43 10.11
C GLY A 115 -6.39 -2.89 9.80
N ILE A 116 -5.49 -3.20 8.85
CA ILE A 116 -4.91 -4.53 8.71
C ILE A 116 -4.10 -4.87 9.96
N GLU A 117 -3.28 -3.94 10.45
CA GLU A 117 -2.46 -4.16 11.65
C GLU A 117 -3.31 -4.31 12.91
N ALA A 118 -4.25 -3.40 13.16
CA ALA A 118 -5.19 -3.52 14.27
C ALA A 118 -6.12 -4.75 14.14
N ALA A 119 -6.54 -5.14 12.93
CA ALA A 119 -7.33 -6.35 12.71
C ALA A 119 -6.51 -7.63 12.91
N ARG A 120 -5.23 -7.63 12.52
CA ARG A 120 -4.27 -8.70 12.75
C ARG A 120 -4.05 -8.92 14.25
N LEU A 121 -3.70 -7.85 14.98
CA LEU A 121 -3.55 -7.87 16.44
C LEU A 121 -4.84 -8.33 17.14
N ARG A 122 -5.99 -7.79 16.73
CA ARG A 122 -7.29 -8.17 17.31
C ARG A 122 -7.68 -9.63 17.01
N ALA A 123 -7.38 -10.15 15.82
CA ALA A 123 -7.65 -11.55 15.45
C ALA A 123 -6.73 -12.51 16.21
N GLY A 124 -5.44 -12.18 16.35
CA GLY A 124 -4.48 -12.95 17.13
C GLY A 124 -4.85 -13.02 18.62
N LEU A 125 -5.21 -11.89 19.22
CA LEU A 125 -5.68 -11.84 20.61
C LEU A 125 -6.95 -12.69 20.82
N LYS A 126 -7.93 -12.62 19.91
CA LYS A 126 -9.15 -13.44 20.00
C LYS A 126 -8.84 -14.94 19.93
N HIS A 127 -7.89 -15.36 19.12
CA HIS A 127 -7.45 -16.75 19.03
C HIS A 127 -6.90 -17.25 20.38
N TRP A 128 -5.97 -16.50 20.98
CA TRP A 128 -5.33 -16.89 22.23
C TRP A 128 -6.30 -16.88 23.42
N VAL A 129 -7.23 -15.93 23.47
CA VAL A 129 -8.32 -15.96 24.46
C VAL A 129 -9.16 -17.24 24.33
N GLY A 130 -9.49 -17.67 23.10
CA GLY A 130 -10.20 -18.92 22.86
C GLY A 130 -9.39 -20.17 23.20
N TYR A 131 -8.07 -20.13 22.98
CA TYR A 131 -7.16 -21.19 23.37
C TYR A 131 -7.12 -21.38 24.89
N ILE A 132 -6.88 -20.30 25.63
CA ILE A 132 -6.84 -20.30 27.10
C ILE A 132 -8.18 -20.79 27.67
N ALA A 133 -9.31 -20.37 27.09
CA ALA A 133 -10.63 -20.84 27.52
C ALA A 133 -10.79 -22.37 27.37
N ARG A 134 -10.23 -22.97 26.31
CA ARG A 134 -10.25 -24.44 26.13
C ARG A 134 -9.34 -25.16 27.11
N VAL A 135 -8.13 -24.63 27.33
CA VAL A 135 -7.18 -25.17 28.32
C VAL A 135 -7.81 -25.16 29.71
N ASN A 136 -8.40 -24.02 30.11
CA ASN A 136 -9.07 -23.88 31.41
C ASN A 136 -10.31 -24.76 31.57
N ALA A 137 -10.97 -25.14 30.46
CA ALA A 137 -12.10 -26.05 30.49
C ALA A 137 -11.68 -27.51 30.72
N ASN A 138 -10.38 -27.83 30.66
CA ASN A 138 -9.86 -29.16 30.99
C ASN A 138 -9.52 -29.24 32.49
N PRO A 139 -10.33 -29.95 33.31
CA PRO A 139 -10.13 -30.01 34.75
C PRO A 139 -8.99 -30.94 35.19
N HIS A 140 -8.30 -31.60 34.26
CA HIS A 140 -7.34 -32.67 34.55
C HIS A 140 -5.90 -32.34 34.17
N LEU A 141 -5.57 -31.07 33.93
CA LEU A 141 -4.21 -30.66 33.61
C LEU A 141 -3.30 -30.74 34.85
N THR A 142 -2.16 -31.39 34.67
CA THR A 142 -1.07 -31.40 35.65
C THR A 142 -0.35 -30.05 35.65
N ILE A 143 0.41 -29.76 36.72
CA ILE A 143 1.20 -28.52 36.84
C ILE A 143 2.19 -28.38 35.67
N SER A 144 2.82 -29.48 35.26
CA SER A 144 3.77 -29.47 34.13
C SER A 144 3.08 -29.15 32.80
N GLU A 145 1.87 -29.65 32.59
CA GLU A 145 1.07 -29.34 31.40
C GLU A 145 0.59 -27.89 31.44
N ILE A 146 0.11 -27.39 32.58
CA ILE A 146 -0.26 -25.97 32.75
C ILE A 146 0.92 -25.06 32.39
N LYS A 147 2.13 -25.40 32.85
CA LYS A 147 3.33 -24.63 32.52
C LYS A 147 3.62 -24.64 31.01
N HIS A 148 3.52 -25.80 30.37
CA HIS A 148 3.71 -25.94 28.93
C HIS A 148 2.70 -25.09 28.14
N GLU A 149 1.43 -25.08 28.55
CA GLU A 149 0.37 -24.29 27.92
C GLU A 149 0.60 -22.78 28.07
N LEU A 150 1.10 -22.33 29.23
CA LEU A 150 1.45 -20.93 29.45
C LEU A 150 2.64 -20.48 28.59
N ASP A 151 3.66 -21.35 28.45
CA ASP A 151 4.81 -21.07 27.60
C ASP A 151 4.39 -20.96 26.13
N ALA A 152 3.48 -21.82 25.66
CA ALA A 152 2.93 -21.78 24.30
C ALA A 152 2.15 -20.47 24.02
N VAL A 153 1.32 -20.02 24.97
CA VAL A 153 0.60 -18.74 24.86
C VAL A 153 1.58 -17.55 24.83
N SER A 154 2.59 -17.57 25.69
CA SER A 154 3.60 -16.50 25.77
C SER A 154 4.36 -16.34 24.45
N GLN A 155 4.90 -17.45 23.91
CA GLN A 155 5.60 -17.46 22.62
C GLN A 155 4.68 -17.03 21.47
N GLY A 156 3.42 -17.47 21.51
CA GLY A 156 2.42 -17.12 20.50
C GLY A 156 2.00 -15.65 20.49
N LEU A 157 2.01 -14.99 21.65
CA LEU A 157 1.74 -13.55 21.77
C LEU A 157 2.96 -12.71 21.39
N ASP A 158 4.16 -13.17 21.73
CA ASP A 158 5.41 -12.48 21.36
C ASP A 158 5.62 -12.48 19.83
N ALA A 159 5.38 -13.62 19.18
CA ALA A 159 5.42 -13.72 17.72
C ALA A 159 4.37 -12.82 17.02
N LEU A 160 3.22 -12.57 17.66
CA LEU A 160 2.17 -11.68 17.15
C LEU A 160 2.57 -10.21 17.21
N LEU A 161 3.40 -9.81 18.18
CA LEU A 161 3.86 -8.43 18.37
C LEU A 161 5.09 -8.09 17.51
N ASN A 162 5.97 -9.08 17.24
CA ASN A 162 7.30 -8.83 16.67
C ASN A 162 7.45 -9.22 15.18
N THR A 163 6.36 -9.39 14.44
CA THR A 163 6.40 -9.94 13.07
C THR A 163 6.95 -8.99 11.99
N GLU A 164 7.49 -7.81 12.33
CA GLU A 164 7.97 -6.80 11.37
C GLU A 164 9.49 -6.85 11.07
N GLU A 165 10.28 -7.75 11.69
CA GLU A 165 11.75 -7.72 11.57
C GLU A 165 12.40 -8.56 10.44
N GLU A 166 11.66 -9.25 9.56
CA GLU A 166 12.24 -10.15 8.53
C GLU A 166 12.10 -9.70 7.05
N HIS A 167 11.97 -8.40 6.75
CA HIS A 167 11.99 -7.91 5.37
C HIS A 167 13.04 -6.83 5.08
#